data_AF-A0A8J3QDJ7-F1
#
_entry.id   AF-A0A8J3QDJ7-F1
#
_cell.length_a   1.000
_cell.length_b   1.000
_cell.length_c   1.000
_cell.angle_alpha   90.00
_cell.angle_beta   90.00
_cell.angle_gamma   90.00
#
_symmetry.space_group_name_H-M   'P 1'
#
loop_
_entity.id
_entity.type
_entity.pdbx_description
1 polymer ?
#
loop_
_entity_poly.entity_id
_entity_poly.type
_entity_poly.pdbx_seq_one_letter_code
_entity_poly.pdbx_strand_id
1 'polypeptide(L)'
;MTECTGSSEPSLARNRTAGERLTMGMRKAVAGALVLIVSACSQAKPGPVPQPTPARPEQCATAVDTVPEPPRTLEVVLGVVALPTQKVLQANDVGQPGELFAKQGLVVKADAEVELAVGDGVVGARLEWNGVATTGPVTHHVPCVGQTGWRAYAGGFYVAEPSCLPIMVRAGSGEQTVRIAVGVAC
;
A
#
# COMPACT_ATOMS: atom_id res chain seq x y z
N MET A 1 36.96 27.89 36.95
CA MET A 1 36.97 26.44 36.66
C MET A 1 36.35 26.30 35.27
N THR A 2 37.09 26.72 34.25
CA THR A 2 37.94 25.90 33.36
C THR A 2 37.11 25.21 32.29
N GLU A 3 37.05 25.87 31.13
CA GLU A 3 36.63 25.35 29.83
C GLU A 3 37.63 24.30 29.32
N CYS A 4 37.13 23.29 28.61
CA CYS A 4 37.95 22.42 27.75
C CYS A 4 37.32 22.34 26.35
N THR A 5 37.90 23.10 25.43
CA THR A 5 37.81 23.00 23.97
C THR A 5 38.56 21.77 23.44
N GLY A 6 38.15 21.26 22.28
CA GLY A 6 38.93 20.27 21.52
C GLY A 6 38.35 19.94 20.14
N SER A 7 38.58 20.84 19.17
CA SER A 7 38.51 20.54 17.71
C SER A 7 39.81 19.91 17.23
N SER A 8 39.73 18.94 16.31
CA SER A 8 40.58 18.88 15.11
C SER A 8 40.28 17.65 14.23
N GLU A 9 39.87 17.93 12.98
CA GLU A 9 39.85 17.04 11.80
C GLU A 9 41.31 16.79 11.26
N PRO A 10 41.52 16.37 9.99
CA PRO A 10 41.49 15.01 9.46
C PRO A 10 42.87 14.58 8.90
N SER A 11 43.12 13.27 8.75
CA SER A 11 44.33 12.79 8.06
C SER A 11 44.03 12.38 6.61
N LEU A 12 44.54 13.20 5.68
CA LEU A 12 44.74 12.87 4.28
C LEU A 12 45.85 11.81 4.15
N ALA A 13 45.62 10.78 3.33
CA ALA A 13 46.71 10.14 2.59
C ALA A 13 46.24 9.87 1.14
N ARG A 14 46.88 10.60 0.24
CA ARG A 14 46.74 10.62 -1.21
C ARG A 14 48.09 10.14 -1.76
N ASN A 15 48.11 9.19 -2.71
CA ASN A 15 49.16 9.02 -3.74
C ASN A 15 48.68 7.95 -4.74
N ARG A 16 48.42 8.29 -6.02
CA ARG A 16 49.37 8.35 -7.17
C ARG A 16 49.98 6.95 -7.44
N THR A 17 50.03 6.37 -8.65
CA THR A 17 50.10 6.96 -10.00
C THR A 17 49.87 5.85 -11.07
N ALA A 18 49.30 6.25 -12.20
CA ALA A 18 49.63 5.94 -13.60
C ALA A 18 50.32 4.60 -13.98
N GLY A 19 49.78 3.94 -15.01
CA GLY A 19 50.45 2.92 -15.81
C GLY A 19 49.71 2.66 -17.12
N GLU A 20 50.29 3.14 -18.21
CA GLU A 20 49.76 3.21 -19.57
C GLU A 20 49.85 1.87 -20.34
N ARG A 21 49.23 1.89 -21.52
CA ARG A 21 49.00 0.82 -22.50
C ARG A 21 50.22 -0.07 -22.82
N LEU A 22 49.95 -1.34 -23.15
CA LEU A 22 50.71 -2.08 -24.16
C LEU A 22 49.80 -3.09 -24.88
N THR A 23 49.70 -2.90 -26.18
CA THR A 23 49.11 -3.78 -27.18
C THR A 23 50.02 -4.99 -27.47
N MET A 24 49.43 -6.02 -28.10
CA MET A 24 50.00 -6.85 -29.17
C MET A 24 50.22 -8.34 -28.86
N GLY A 25 49.57 -9.17 -29.68
CA GLY A 25 50.27 -10.26 -30.37
C GLY A 25 50.24 -11.65 -29.75
N MET A 26 49.23 -12.44 -30.16
CA MET A 26 49.37 -13.74 -30.83
C MET A 26 50.61 -14.59 -30.50
N ARG A 27 50.40 -15.81 -29.94
CA ARG A 27 50.67 -17.13 -30.56
C ARG A 27 50.86 -18.25 -29.51
N LYS A 28 50.01 -19.28 -29.68
CA LYS A 28 50.27 -20.74 -29.53
C LYS A 28 50.63 -21.32 -28.15
N ALA A 29 49.62 -22.02 -27.62
CA ALA A 29 49.64 -23.41 -27.12
C ALA A 29 50.96 -24.02 -26.64
N VAL A 30 50.97 -24.48 -25.38
CA VAL A 30 51.53 -25.78 -24.99
C VAL A 30 50.67 -26.35 -23.85
N ALA A 31 50.23 -27.59 -24.05
CA ALA A 31 49.51 -28.39 -23.07
C ALA A 31 50.43 -28.72 -21.87
N GLY A 32 49.89 -28.60 -20.66
CA GLY A 32 50.59 -29.01 -19.44
C GLY A 32 49.56 -29.32 -18.37
N ALA A 33 49.09 -30.55 -18.33
CA ALA A 33 48.34 -31.07 -17.20
C ALA A 33 49.32 -31.22 -16.03
N LEU A 34 49.16 -30.40 -15.00
CA LEU A 34 49.79 -30.61 -13.69
C LEU A 34 48.69 -30.57 -12.63
N VAL A 35 48.37 -31.76 -12.11
CA VAL A 35 47.48 -31.95 -10.95
C VAL A 35 48.29 -31.62 -9.69
N LEU A 36 47.86 -30.61 -8.93
CA LEU A 36 48.34 -30.34 -7.57
C LEU A 36 47.15 -30.19 -6.62
N ILE A 37 47.22 -30.99 -5.57
CA ILE A 37 46.22 -31.27 -4.52
C ILE A 37 46.35 -30.21 -3.42
N VAL A 38 45.25 -29.60 -2.97
CA VAL A 38 45.22 -28.89 -1.67
C VAL A 38 43.87 -29.07 -0.96
N SER A 39 43.96 -29.49 0.30
CA SER A 39 42.89 -29.81 1.24
C SER A 39 41.97 -28.65 1.65
N ALA A 40 40.70 -29.02 1.81
CA ALA A 40 39.69 -28.61 2.79
C ALA A 40 39.67 -27.16 3.36
N CYS A 41 38.56 -26.48 3.07
CA CYS A 41 37.71 -25.83 4.08
C CYS A 41 36.25 -25.97 3.61
N SER A 42 35.56 -27.03 4.05
CA SER A 42 34.11 -27.11 3.90
C SER A 42 33.47 -26.08 4.82
N GLN A 43 33.21 -24.88 4.31
CA GLN A 43 32.32 -23.95 4.99
C GLN A 43 30.92 -24.56 4.94
N ALA A 44 30.45 -25.04 6.10
CA ALA A 44 29.04 -25.38 6.26
C ALA A 44 28.23 -24.14 5.86
N LYS A 45 27.43 -24.30 4.81
CA LYS A 45 26.54 -23.26 4.30
C LYS A 45 25.69 -22.79 5.49
N PRO A 46 25.64 -21.48 5.81
CA PRO A 46 24.75 -20.99 6.84
C PRO A 46 23.35 -21.51 6.56
N GLY A 47 22.80 -22.27 7.51
CA GLY A 47 21.41 -22.71 7.43
C GLY A 47 20.49 -21.48 7.36
N PRO A 48 19.29 -21.61 6.81
CA PRO A 48 18.32 -20.52 6.80
C PRO A 48 18.14 -19.99 8.23
N VAL A 49 18.48 -18.72 8.45
CA VAL A 49 18.10 -18.02 9.68
C VAL A 49 16.57 -18.04 9.73
N PRO A 50 15.93 -18.48 10.83
CA PRO A 50 14.49 -18.35 10.98
C PRO A 50 14.12 -16.87 10.79
N GLN A 51 13.42 -16.57 9.69
CA GLN A 51 12.94 -15.22 9.44
C GLN A 51 11.91 -14.86 10.52
N PRO A 52 11.86 -13.60 10.98
CA PRO A 52 10.83 -13.16 11.91
C PRO A 52 9.45 -13.45 11.30
N THR A 53 8.61 -14.16 12.03
CA THR A 53 7.22 -14.39 11.65
C THR A 53 6.53 -13.03 11.45
N PRO A 54 5.97 -12.73 10.28
CA PRO A 54 5.26 -11.48 10.06
C PRO A 54 4.09 -11.35 11.04
N ALA A 55 3.95 -10.16 11.63
CA ALA A 55 2.86 -9.84 12.55
C ALA A 55 1.51 -10.17 11.93
N ARG A 56 0.59 -10.74 12.72
CA ARG A 56 -0.73 -11.15 12.24
C ARG A 56 -1.62 -9.89 12.08
N PRO A 57 -2.02 -9.53 10.85
CA PRO A 57 -2.63 -8.24 10.53
C PRO A 57 -4.13 -8.41 10.31
N GLU A 58 -4.94 -8.24 11.33
CA GLU A 58 -6.36 -8.66 11.28
C GLU A 58 -7.19 -7.82 10.28
N GLN A 59 -6.81 -6.55 10.08
CA GLN A 59 -7.44 -5.61 9.14
C GLN A 59 -6.81 -5.61 7.74
N CYS A 60 -5.59 -6.12 7.56
CA CYS A 60 -5.10 -6.49 6.22
C CYS A 60 -5.59 -7.89 5.82
N ALA A 61 -5.96 -8.74 6.79
CA ALA A 61 -6.46 -10.08 6.54
C ALA A 61 -7.89 -10.10 5.98
N THR A 62 -8.70 -9.08 6.27
CA THR A 62 -10.04 -8.93 5.67
C THR A 62 -10.02 -8.27 4.30
N ALA A 63 -8.86 -7.78 3.84
CA ALA A 63 -8.73 -7.29 2.48
C ALA A 63 -9.01 -8.44 1.50
N VAL A 64 -9.91 -8.20 0.55
CA VAL A 64 -10.23 -9.18 -0.49
C VAL A 64 -9.24 -9.15 -1.64
N ASP A 65 -8.44 -8.08 -1.74
CA ASP A 65 -7.37 -7.94 -2.72
C ASP A 65 -6.29 -6.95 -2.27
N THR A 66 -5.12 -7.03 -2.90
CA THR A 66 -4.01 -6.08 -2.78
C THR A 66 -3.61 -5.60 -4.17
N VAL A 67 -3.66 -4.28 -4.36
CA VAL A 67 -3.33 -3.65 -5.64
C VAL A 67 -2.17 -2.65 -5.48
N PRO A 68 -1.26 -2.55 -6.48
CA PRO A 68 -0.15 -1.60 -6.41
C PRO A 68 -0.62 -0.14 -6.47
N GLU A 69 -1.70 0.11 -7.22
CA GLU A 69 -2.34 1.43 -7.39
C GLU A 69 -3.86 1.25 -7.49
N PRO A 70 -4.67 2.27 -7.11
CA PRO A 70 -6.12 2.21 -7.27
C PRO A 70 -6.52 2.11 -8.75
N PRO A 71 -7.60 1.38 -9.09
CA PRO A 71 -8.14 1.38 -10.44
C PRO A 71 -8.43 2.81 -10.93
N ARG A 72 -8.13 3.09 -12.21
CA ARG A 72 -8.32 4.42 -12.83
C ARG A 72 -9.78 4.90 -12.85
N THR A 73 -10.72 4.01 -12.59
CA THR A 73 -12.15 4.31 -12.46
C THR A 73 -12.54 4.83 -11.08
N LEU A 74 -11.59 4.90 -10.14
CA LEU A 74 -11.73 5.47 -8.81
C LEU A 74 -10.86 6.72 -8.68
N GLU A 75 -11.38 7.74 -8.02
CA GLU A 75 -10.64 8.95 -7.68
C GLU A 75 -9.99 8.78 -6.31
N VAL A 76 -8.70 9.15 -6.21
CA VAL A 76 -7.99 9.17 -4.93
C VAL A 76 -8.33 10.44 -4.17
N VAL A 77 -8.94 10.27 -3.00
CA VAL A 77 -9.38 11.35 -2.10
C VAL A 77 -8.44 11.41 -0.90
N LEU A 78 -7.99 12.63 -0.57
CA LEU A 78 -7.02 12.92 0.50
C LEU A 78 -5.72 12.08 0.46
N GLY A 79 -5.41 11.46 -0.69
CA GLY A 79 -4.20 10.64 -0.89
C GLY A 79 -4.22 9.25 -0.23
N VAL A 80 -5.33 8.84 0.40
CA VAL A 80 -5.38 7.62 1.23
C VAL A 80 -6.55 6.68 0.95
N VAL A 81 -7.60 7.13 0.24
CA VAL A 81 -8.75 6.31 -0.12
C VAL A 81 -9.15 6.57 -1.56
N ALA A 82 -9.60 5.54 -2.29
CA ALA A 82 -10.11 5.70 -3.64
C ALA A 82 -11.61 5.38 -3.73
N LEU A 83 -12.40 6.30 -4.32
CA LEU A 83 -13.85 6.28 -4.34
C LEU A 83 -14.42 6.46 -5.76
N PRO A 84 -15.62 5.93 -6.08
CA PRO A 84 -16.19 5.95 -7.43
C PRO A 84 -16.95 7.25 -7.75
N THR A 85 -16.25 8.39 -7.80
CA THR A 85 -16.87 9.71 -8.04
C THR A 85 -17.24 9.97 -9.51
N GLN A 86 -16.76 9.15 -10.44
CA GLN A 86 -16.87 9.36 -11.89
C GLN A 86 -17.78 8.38 -12.62
N LYS A 87 -18.52 7.54 -11.89
CA LYS A 87 -19.43 6.55 -12.49
C LYS A 87 -20.72 6.41 -11.68
N VAL A 88 -21.79 6.07 -12.38
CA VAL A 88 -23.03 5.63 -11.74
C VAL A 88 -22.86 4.18 -11.31
N LEU A 89 -23.03 3.91 -10.03
CA LEU A 89 -23.06 2.56 -9.49
C LEU A 89 -24.40 1.91 -9.77
N GLN A 90 -24.39 0.64 -10.14
CA GLN A 90 -25.61 -0.15 -10.23
C GLN A 90 -26.14 -0.42 -8.82
N ALA A 91 -27.37 0.01 -8.55
CA ALA A 91 -28.10 -0.30 -7.32
C ALA A 91 -29.10 -1.43 -7.60
N ASN A 92 -29.08 -2.48 -6.77
CA ASN A 92 -29.91 -3.67 -6.93
C ASN A 92 -30.78 -3.90 -5.70
N ASP A 93 -32.00 -4.38 -5.91
CA ASP A 93 -32.81 -4.92 -4.81
C ASP A 93 -32.08 -6.05 -4.08
N VAL A 94 -32.07 -6.01 -2.76
CA VAL A 94 -31.48 -7.08 -1.91
C VAL A 94 -32.54 -8.02 -1.32
N GLY A 95 -33.76 -7.98 -1.85
CA GLY A 95 -34.89 -8.81 -1.39
C GLY A 95 -35.54 -8.31 -0.10
N GLN A 96 -35.12 -7.15 0.40
CA GLN A 96 -35.78 -6.45 1.50
C GLN A 96 -36.55 -5.23 0.94
N PRO A 97 -37.80 -4.99 1.38
CA PRO A 97 -38.59 -3.88 0.88
C PRO A 97 -37.92 -2.52 1.11
N GLY A 98 -37.81 -1.72 0.05
CA GLY A 98 -37.24 -0.36 0.14
C GLY A 98 -35.75 -0.34 0.43
N GLU A 99 -35.01 -1.37 0.01
CA GLU A 99 -33.56 -1.45 0.20
C GLU A 99 -32.85 -1.85 -1.10
N LEU A 100 -32.06 -0.92 -1.61
CA LEU A 100 -31.16 -1.14 -2.74
C LEU A 100 -29.72 -1.18 -2.23
N PHE A 101 -28.90 -2.02 -2.86
CA PHE A 101 -27.48 -2.10 -2.60
C PHE A 101 -26.66 -1.90 -3.87
N ALA A 102 -25.67 -1.02 -3.79
CA ALA A 102 -24.67 -0.81 -4.82
C ALA A 102 -23.32 -1.34 -4.35
N LYS A 103 -22.92 -2.49 -4.90
CA LYS A 103 -21.62 -3.11 -4.62
C LYS A 103 -20.50 -2.21 -5.14
N GLN A 104 -19.57 -1.88 -4.26
CA GLN A 104 -18.35 -1.15 -4.62
C GLN A 104 -17.23 -1.53 -3.66
N GLY A 105 -16.08 -1.95 -4.18
CA GLY A 105 -14.90 -2.15 -3.34
C GLY A 105 -14.37 -0.83 -2.80
N LEU A 106 -14.01 -0.78 -1.52
CA LEU A 106 -13.28 0.34 -0.94
C LEU A 106 -11.78 0.06 -1.07
N VAL A 107 -11.03 0.98 -1.65
CA VAL A 107 -9.58 0.83 -1.83
C VAL A 107 -8.88 1.85 -0.94
N VAL A 108 -8.14 1.37 0.06
CA VAL A 108 -7.48 2.20 1.08
C VAL A 108 -5.98 1.93 1.06
N LYS A 109 -5.18 2.97 1.23
CA LYS A 109 -3.72 2.87 1.24
C LYS A 109 -3.27 2.07 2.47
N ALA A 110 -2.22 1.26 2.30
CA ALA A 110 -1.59 0.58 3.42
C ALA A 110 -1.12 1.59 4.49
N ASP A 111 -1.28 1.24 5.77
CA ASP A 111 -0.95 2.05 6.94
C ASP A 111 -1.68 3.40 7.03
N ALA A 112 -2.84 3.50 6.36
CA ALA A 112 -3.72 4.65 6.49
C ALA A 112 -4.92 4.37 7.42
N GLU A 113 -5.44 5.46 7.96
CA GLU A 113 -6.75 5.52 8.60
C GLU A 113 -7.64 6.49 7.83
N VAL A 114 -8.87 6.08 7.55
CA VAL A 114 -9.87 6.92 6.90
C VAL A 114 -11.23 6.71 7.56
N GLU A 115 -11.92 7.80 7.86
CA GLU A 115 -13.32 7.78 8.28
C GLU A 115 -14.21 8.20 7.11
N LEU A 116 -15.27 7.44 6.86
CA LEU A 116 -16.30 7.71 5.86
C LEU A 116 -17.64 7.89 6.56
N ALA A 117 -18.40 8.91 6.18
CA ALA A 117 -19.75 9.08 6.67
C ALA A 117 -20.66 9.58 5.54
N VAL A 118 -21.94 9.23 5.61
CA VAL A 118 -22.95 9.89 4.78
C VAL A 118 -23.10 11.33 5.29
N GLY A 119 -23.09 12.29 4.37
CA GLY A 119 -23.24 13.71 4.70
C GLY A 119 -24.63 14.04 5.27
N ASP A 120 -24.71 15.19 5.94
CA ASP A 120 -25.90 15.63 6.64
C ASP A 120 -27.15 15.70 5.75
N GLY A 121 -28.32 15.48 6.37
CA GLY A 121 -29.62 15.57 5.71
C GLY A 121 -30.01 14.35 4.87
N VAL A 122 -29.14 13.35 4.73
CA VAL A 122 -29.48 12.07 4.08
C VAL A 122 -30.00 11.08 5.11
N VAL A 123 -31.19 10.54 4.85
CA VAL A 123 -31.86 9.57 5.73
C VAL A 123 -31.83 8.18 5.09
N GLY A 124 -31.55 7.16 5.88
CA GLY A 124 -31.67 5.75 5.48
C GLY A 124 -30.51 5.20 4.64
N ALA A 125 -29.59 6.04 4.17
CA ALA A 125 -28.37 5.58 3.52
C ALA A 125 -27.41 4.93 4.53
N ARG A 126 -26.79 3.82 4.15
CA ARG A 126 -25.82 3.11 4.99
C ARG A 126 -24.57 2.74 4.22
N LEU A 127 -23.45 2.73 4.93
CA LEU A 127 -22.15 2.33 4.43
C LEU A 127 -21.80 0.96 4.99
N GLU A 128 -21.22 0.10 4.16
CA GLU A 128 -20.77 -1.23 4.57
C GLU A 128 -19.45 -1.57 3.90
N TRP A 129 -18.39 -1.81 4.69
CA TRP A 129 -17.19 -2.51 4.26
C TRP A 129 -16.64 -3.28 5.47
N ASN A 130 -16.36 -4.58 5.29
CA ASN A 130 -15.88 -5.49 6.35
C ASN A 130 -16.86 -5.75 7.52
N GLY A 131 -18.18 -5.72 7.30
CA GLY A 131 -19.11 -6.13 8.36
C GLY A 131 -20.51 -5.56 8.22
N VAL A 132 -20.99 -4.94 9.29
CA VAL A 132 -22.38 -4.49 9.43
C VAL A 132 -22.56 -3.11 8.81
N ALA A 133 -23.57 -2.98 7.96
CA ALA A 133 -23.95 -1.70 7.38
C ALA A 133 -24.43 -0.72 8.46
N THR A 134 -23.95 0.53 8.42
CA THR A 134 -24.25 1.56 9.44
C THR A 134 -24.65 2.88 8.82
N THR A 135 -25.48 3.65 9.53
CA THR A 135 -25.85 5.03 9.20
C THR A 135 -24.86 6.05 9.77
N GLY A 136 -24.00 5.63 10.70
CA GLY A 136 -22.98 6.48 11.32
C GLY A 136 -21.66 6.47 10.55
N PRO A 137 -20.65 7.22 11.03
CA PRO A 137 -19.30 7.15 10.49
C PRO A 137 -18.72 5.73 10.57
N VAL A 138 -17.95 5.36 9.55
CA VAL A 138 -17.20 4.11 9.45
C VAL A 138 -15.73 4.44 9.38
N THR A 139 -14.98 4.03 10.40
CA THR A 139 -13.52 4.17 10.42
C THR A 139 -12.87 2.90 9.87
N HIS A 140 -12.09 3.05 8.80
CA HIS A 140 -11.22 2.04 8.24
C HIS A 140 -9.78 2.30 8.65
N HIS A 141 -9.29 1.49 9.57
CA HIS A 141 -7.88 1.42 9.92
C HIS A 141 -7.23 0.24 9.15
N VAL A 142 -6.11 0.50 8.49
CA VAL A 142 -5.41 -0.45 7.61
C VAL A 142 -3.97 -0.69 8.11
N PRO A 143 -3.78 -1.41 9.23
CA PRO A 143 -2.48 -1.68 9.87
C PRO A 143 -1.70 -2.73 9.09
N CYS A 144 -1.17 -2.33 7.93
CA CYS A 144 -0.36 -3.16 7.05
C CYS A 144 1.12 -2.84 7.22
N VAL A 145 1.59 -2.88 8.47
CA VAL A 145 2.92 -2.40 8.88
C VAL A 145 4.01 -2.99 7.99
N GLY A 146 4.76 -2.10 7.35
CA GLY A 146 5.90 -2.48 6.48
C GLY A 146 5.48 -3.01 5.10
N GLN A 147 4.20 -2.92 4.75
CA GLN A 147 3.68 -3.26 3.43
C GLN A 147 3.34 -1.98 2.66
N THR A 148 3.54 -2.03 1.35
CA THR A 148 3.18 -0.93 0.45
C THR A 148 1.91 -1.25 -0.34
N GLY A 149 1.48 -0.29 -1.16
CA GLY A 149 0.31 -0.41 -2.03
C GLY A 149 -1.01 -0.15 -1.29
N TRP A 150 -2.07 -0.77 -1.81
CA TRP A 150 -3.44 -0.52 -1.39
C TRP A 150 -4.14 -1.83 -1.04
N ARG A 151 -5.15 -1.75 -0.16
CA ARG A 151 -6.01 -2.86 0.23
C ARG A 151 -7.43 -2.62 -0.26
N ALA A 152 -7.98 -3.62 -0.92
CA ALA A 152 -9.37 -3.59 -1.36
C ALA A 152 -10.24 -4.33 -0.34
N TYR A 153 -11.38 -3.73 0.00
CA TYR A 153 -12.35 -4.28 0.92
C TYR A 153 -13.69 -4.43 0.22
N ALA A 154 -14.33 -5.58 0.41
CA ALA A 154 -15.65 -5.82 -0.15
C ALA A 154 -16.73 -5.10 0.65
N GLY A 155 -17.69 -4.51 -0.05
CA GLY A 155 -18.75 -3.73 0.57
C GLY A 155 -19.49 -2.88 -0.46
N GLY A 156 -20.08 -1.78 -0.01
CA GLY A 156 -20.83 -0.87 -0.84
C GLY A 156 -21.75 0.08 -0.06
N PHE A 157 -22.78 0.53 -0.76
CA PHE A 157 -23.73 1.52 -0.28
C PHE A 157 -25.13 0.93 -0.28
N TYR A 158 -25.88 1.15 0.80
CA TYR A 158 -27.32 0.89 0.83
C TYR A 158 -28.09 2.21 0.73
N VAL A 159 -29.15 2.23 -0.05
CA VAL A 159 -30.07 3.36 -0.22
C VAL A 159 -31.51 2.86 -0.33
N ALA A 160 -32.48 3.68 0.06
CA ALA A 160 -33.89 3.35 -0.16
C ALA A 160 -34.33 3.59 -1.61
N GLU A 161 -33.75 4.60 -2.24
CA GLU A 161 -34.01 5.01 -3.61
C GLU A 161 -32.69 5.40 -4.29
N PRO A 162 -32.57 5.27 -5.63
CA PRO A 162 -31.43 5.79 -6.38
C PRO A 162 -31.15 7.25 -6.02
N SER A 163 -29.92 7.56 -5.63
CA SER A 163 -29.56 8.88 -5.11
C SER A 163 -28.09 9.23 -5.36
N CYS A 164 -27.80 10.53 -5.37
CA CYS A 164 -26.43 11.04 -5.34
C CYS A 164 -26.03 11.33 -3.89
N LEU A 165 -25.22 10.44 -3.32
CA LEU A 165 -24.84 10.47 -1.90
C LEU A 165 -23.67 11.44 -1.68
N PRO A 166 -23.80 12.45 -0.78
CA PRO A 166 -22.64 13.13 -0.24
C PRO A 166 -21.94 12.19 0.73
N ILE A 167 -20.66 11.92 0.50
CA ILE A 167 -19.81 11.13 1.40
C ILE A 167 -18.74 12.07 1.95
N MET A 168 -18.73 12.26 3.26
CA MET A 168 -17.66 12.92 3.97
C MET A 168 -16.52 11.94 4.17
N VAL A 169 -15.31 12.37 3.82
CA VAL A 169 -14.06 11.63 3.96
C VAL A 169 -13.17 12.41 4.90
N ARG A 170 -12.71 11.77 5.97
CA ARG A 170 -11.72 12.31 6.90
C ARG A 170 -10.49 11.43 6.95
N ALA A 171 -9.33 12.05 6.91
CA ALA A 171 -8.05 11.38 7.07
C ALA A 171 -7.01 12.35 7.66
N GLY A 172 -6.42 11.99 8.80
CA GLY A 172 -5.52 12.89 9.53
C GLY A 172 -6.22 14.23 9.85
N SER A 173 -5.63 15.34 9.39
CA SER A 173 -6.22 16.68 9.54
C SER A 173 -7.07 17.14 8.34
N GLY A 174 -7.24 16.28 7.33
CA GLY A 174 -8.00 16.59 6.13
C GLY A 174 -9.44 16.12 6.20
N GLU A 175 -10.35 16.92 5.65
CA GLU A 175 -11.76 16.56 5.43
C GLU A 175 -12.16 17.00 4.02
N GLN A 176 -12.88 16.14 3.30
CA GLN A 176 -13.43 16.44 1.98
C GLN A 176 -14.78 15.74 1.80
N THR A 177 -15.76 16.43 1.23
CA THR A 177 -17.00 15.78 0.77
C THR A 177 -16.88 15.45 -0.72
N VAL A 178 -17.21 14.20 -1.07
CA VAL A 178 -17.36 13.76 -2.45
C VAL A 178 -18.79 13.31 -2.73
N ARG A 179 -19.15 13.17 -4.01
CA ARG A 179 -20.49 12.76 -4.44
C ARG A 179 -20.40 11.39 -5.11
N ILE A 180 -21.20 10.44 -4.64
CA ILE A 180 -21.26 9.07 -5.17
C ILE A 180 -22.62 8.86 -5.82
N ALA A 181 -22.62 8.58 -7.11
CA ALA A 181 -23.81 8.31 -7.90
C ALA A 181 -24.27 6.85 -7.67
N VAL A 182 -25.37 6.64 -6.95
CA VAL A 182 -25.94 5.32 -6.64
C VAL A 182 -27.26 5.13 -7.39
N GLY A 183 -27.26 4.32 -8.45
CA GLY A 183 -28.43 4.05 -9.29
C GLY A 183 -28.86 5.22 -10.20
N VAL A 184 -28.43 6.44 -9.91
CA VAL A 184 -28.69 7.66 -10.68
C VAL A 184 -27.45 8.55 -10.69
N ALA A 185 -27.28 9.34 -11.74
CA ALA A 185 -26.19 10.31 -11.81
C ALA A 185 -26.32 11.40 -10.74
N CYS A 186 -25.16 11.88 -10.30
CA CYS A 186 -24.98 13.20 -9.74
C CYS A 186 -24.94 14.22 -10.90
#